data_AF-A0A2J8KST3-F1
#
_entry.id   AF-A0A2J8KST3-F1
#
_cell.length_a   1.000
_cell.length_b   1.000
_cell.length_c   1.000
_cell.angle_alpha   90.00
_cell.angle_beta   90.00
_cell.angle_gamma   90.00
#
_symmetry.space_group_name_H-M   'P 1'
#
loop_
_entity.id
_entity.type
_entity.pdbx_description
1 polymer ?
#
loop_
_entity_poly.entity_id
_entity_poly.type
_entity_poly.pdbx_seq_one_letter_code
_entity_poly.pdbx_strand_id
1 'polypeptide(L)' 'MALYDEDLLKNPFYLALQKCRPDLCSKVAQIHGIVLVPCKGSLSSSIQSTCQFESYILIPVEEHFQTLNGKDVFI' A
#
# COMPACT_ATOMS: atom_id res chain seq x y z
N MET A 1 -18.63 8.86 -4.58
CA MET A 1 -17.38 8.81 -3.79
C MET A 1 -17.47 7.58 -2.90
N ALA A 2 -16.56 6.61 -3.02
CA ALA A 2 -16.54 5.48 -2.10
C ALA A 2 -16.01 6.00 -0.75
N LEU A 3 -16.90 6.13 0.22
CA LEU A 3 -16.49 6.34 1.61
C LEU A 3 -15.89 5.01 2.06
N TYR A 4 -14.64 5.01 2.52
CA TYR A 4 -14.07 3.82 3.14
C TYR A 4 -14.80 3.59 4.46
N ASP A 5 -15.84 2.74 4.45
CA ASP A 5 -16.58 2.30 5.64
C ASP A 5 -15.76 1.36 6.56
N GLU A 6 -14.55 0.97 6.13
CA GLU A 6 -13.68 0.07 6.88
C GLU A 6 -12.62 0.83 7.71
N ASP A 7 -12.54 0.49 8.99
CA ASP A 7 -11.43 0.92 9.87
C ASP A 7 -10.10 0.44 9.30
N LEU A 8 -9.27 1.38 8.83
CA LEU A 8 -7.92 1.09 8.32
C LEU A 8 -7.08 0.31 9.34
N LEU A 9 -7.21 0.64 10.63
CA LEU A 9 -6.52 -0.04 11.73
C LEU A 9 -6.97 -1.50 11.94
N LYS A 10 -8.10 -1.91 11.36
CA LYS A 10 -8.58 -3.29 11.36
C LYS A 10 -8.30 -4.01 10.03
N ASN A 11 -7.74 -3.32 9.04
CA ASN A 11 -7.44 -3.93 7.76
C ASN A 11 -6.24 -4.88 7.90
N PRO A 12 -6.40 -6.18 7.57
CA PRO A 12 -5.34 -7.17 7.78
C PRO A 12 -4.09 -6.88 6.94
N PHE A 13 -4.24 -6.29 5.74
CA PHE A 13 -3.11 -5.92 4.90
C PHE A 13 -2.33 -4.76 5.52
N TYR A 14 -3.01 -3.71 5.99
CA TYR A 14 -2.35 -2.57 6.63
C TYR A 14 -1.62 -2.99 7.92
N LEU A 15 -2.25 -3.85 8.74
CA LEU A 15 -1.62 -4.42 9.92
C LEU A 15 -0.40 -5.28 9.59
N ALA A 16 -0.47 -6.08 8.52
CA ALA A 16 0.68 -6.87 8.06
C ALA A 16 1.82 -5.97 7.57
N LEU A 17 1.52 -4.89 6.82
CA LEU A 17 2.52 -3.91 6.38
C LEU A 17 3.26 -3.31 7.58
N GLN A 18 2.51 -2.82 8.58
CA GLN A 18 3.10 -2.22 9.78
C GLN A 18 3.96 -3.21 10.58
N LYS A 19 3.53 -4.48 10.68
CA LYS A 19 4.27 -5.51 11.44
C LYS A 19 5.50 -6.03 10.70
N CYS A 20 5.37 -6.32 9.41
CA CYS A 20 6.41 -6.98 8.62
C CYS A 20 7.44 -6.00 8.06
N ARG A 21 7.05 -4.76 7.74
CA ARG A 21 7.91 -3.75 7.12
C ARG A 21 7.67 -2.34 7.68
N PRO A 22 7.95 -2.08 8.97
CA PRO A 22 7.84 -0.75 9.56
C PRO A 22 8.79 0.28 8.90
N ASP A 23 9.88 -0.21 8.30
CA ASP A 23 10.80 0.57 7.48
C ASP A 23 10.09 1.22 6.29
N LEU A 24 9.19 0.49 5.63
CA LEU A 24 8.43 1.01 4.50
C LEU A 24 7.47 2.10 4.92
N CYS A 25 6.77 1.96 6.05
CA CYS A 25 5.90 3.02 6.55
C CYS A 25 6.66 4.33 6.77
N SER A 26 7.85 4.25 7.34
CA SER A 26 8.72 5.42 7.55
C SER A 26 9.20 6.01 6.23
N LYS A 27 9.59 5.15 5.28
CA LYS A 27 10.04 5.58 3.95
C LYS A 27 8.93 6.26 3.16
N VAL A 28 7.71 5.72 3.19
CA VAL A 28 6.52 6.29 2.54
C VAL A 28 6.27 7.70 3.07
N ALA A 29 6.35 7.90 4.39
CA ALA A 29 6.18 9.22 4.99
C ALA A 29 7.25 10.22 4.51
N GLN A 30 8.52 9.78 4.40
CA GLN A 30 9.61 10.64 3.94
C GLN A 30 9.48 11.07 2.47
N ILE A 31 9.02 10.16 1.61
CA ILE A 31 8.87 10.42 0.16
C ILE A 31 7.49 10.98 -0.18
N HIS A 32 6.66 11.30 0.81
CA HIS A 32 5.26 11.70 0.63
C HIS A 32 4.47 10.73 -0.27
N GLY A 33 4.76 9.44 -0.14
CA GLY A 33 4.14 8.38 -0.91
C GLY A 33 2.72 8.05 -0.42
N ILE A 34 2.00 7.30 -1.25
CA ILE A 34 0.63 6.84 -0.98
C ILE A 34 0.65 5.32 -0.81
N VAL A 35 0.08 4.83 0.30
CA VAL A 35 -0.11 3.37 0.49
C VAL A 35 -1.48 2.97 -0.04
N LEU A 36 -1.50 2.12 -1.06
CA LEU A 36 -2.70 1.47 -1.54
C LEU A 36 -3.07 0.34 -0.59
N VAL A 37 -4.19 0.48 0.11
CA VAL A 37 -4.70 -0.53 1.03
C VAL A 37 -5.91 -1.20 0.39
N PRO A 38 -5.81 -2.48 0.02
CA PRO A 38 -6.93 -3.20 -0.59
C PRO A 38 -8.09 -3.36 0.39
N CYS A 39 -9.32 -3.28 -0.12
CA CYS A 39 -10.52 -3.54 0.68
C CYS A 39 -10.45 -4.95 1.28
N LYS A 40 -10.97 -5.12 2.50
CA LYS A 40 -10.94 -6.41 3.18
C LYS A 40 -11.64 -7.48 2.35
N GLY A 41 -11.00 -8.63 2.21
CA GLY A 41 -11.54 -9.75 1.41
C GLY A 41 -11.33 -9.62 -0.10
N SER A 42 -10.79 -8.50 -0.61
CA SER A 42 -10.45 -8.37 -2.04
C SER A 42 -9.15 -9.10 -2.42
N LEU A 43 -8.25 -9.29 -1.46
CA LEU A 43 -7.03 -10.06 -1.64
C LEU A 43 -7.23 -11.52 -1.20
N SER A 44 -6.75 -12.45 -2.03
CA SER A 44 -6.57 -13.83 -1.61
C SER A 44 -5.56 -13.93 -0.46
N SER A 45 -5.81 -14.83 0.48
CA SER A 45 -4.94 -15.08 1.64
C SER A 45 -3.50 -15.42 1.25
N SER A 46 -3.28 -15.95 0.05
CA SER A 46 -1.94 -16.24 -0.48
C SER A 46 -1.07 -14.98 -0.71
N ILE A 47 -1.69 -13.83 -0.99
CA ILE A 47 -0.96 -12.58 -1.25
C ILE A 47 -0.39 -12.00 0.05
N GLN A 48 -0.99 -12.31 1.21
CA GLN A 48 -0.47 -11.95 2.52
C GLN A 48 0.86 -12.67 2.84
N SER A 49 1.10 -13.83 2.23
CA SER A 49 2.30 -14.65 2.48
C SER A 49 3.48 -14.25 1.59
N THR A 50 3.24 -13.70 0.40
CA THR A 50 4.29 -13.26 -0.55
C THR A 50 4.54 -11.76 -0.53
N CYS A 51 3.80 -11.02 0.31
CA CYS A 51 3.76 -9.57 0.51
C CYS A 51 4.85 -8.74 -0.18
N GLN A 52 4.65 -8.48 -1.47
CA GLN A 52 5.38 -7.46 -2.23
C GLN A 52 4.79 -6.08 -1.92
N PHE A 53 4.88 -5.65 -0.66
CA PHE A 53 4.31 -4.37 -0.18
C PHE A 53 4.78 -3.16 -0.99
N GLU A 54 5.99 -3.21 -1.54
CA GLU A 54 6.58 -2.17 -2.37
C GLU A 54 5.76 -1.90 -3.64
N SER A 55 5.08 -2.92 -4.17
CA SER A 55 4.16 -2.79 -5.31
C SER A 55 2.86 -2.04 -4.97
N TYR A 56 2.54 -1.85 -3.68
CA TYR A 56 1.36 -1.12 -3.20
C TYR A 56 1.69 0.29 -2.70
N ILE A 57 2.96 0.70 -2.76
CA ILE A 57 3.38 2.04 -2.40
C ILE A 57 3.55 2.82 -3.68
N LEU A 58 2.80 3.92 -3.83
CA LEU A 58 2.95 4.86 -4.91
C LEU A 58 3.83 6.03 -4.48
N ILE A 59 4.72 6.43 -5.37
CA ILE A 59 5.58 7.59 -5.27
C ILE A 59 5.06 8.59 -6.30
N PRO A 60 4.72 9.82 -5.90
CA PRO A 60 4.38 10.85 -6.87
C PRO A 60 5.63 11.19 -7.71
N VAL A 61 5.52 11.10 -9.03
CA VAL A 61 6.57 11.46 -9.98
C VAL A 61 5.96 12.40 -11.01
N GLU A 62 6.24 13.70 -10.87
CA GLU A 62 5.72 14.76 -11.76
C GLU A 62 4.22 14.64 -12.04
N GLU A 63 3.83 14.13 -13.21
CA GLU A 63 2.43 13.99 -13.67
C GLU A 63 1.86 12.58 -13.52
N HIS A 64 2.62 11.63 -12.96
CA HIS A 64 2.18 10.24 -12.76
C HIS A 64 2.60 9.69 -11.40
N PHE A 65 2.26 8.43 -11.15
CA PHE A 65 2.71 7.69 -9.98
C PHE A 65 3.61 6.55 -10.39
N GLN A 66 4.61 6.25 -9.58
CA GLN A 66 5.44 5.08 -9.75
C GLN A 66 5.37 4.23 -8.48
N THR A 67 5.19 2.93 -8.60
CA THR A 67 5.31 2.03 -7.46
C THR A 67 6.74 2.06 -6.91
N LEU A 68 6.92 1.75 -5.62
CA LEU A 68 8.27 1.65 -5.04
C LEU A 68 9.13 0.56 -5.70
N ASN A 69 8.50 -0.42 -6.36
CA ASN A 69 9.16 -1.44 -7.17
C ASN A 69 9.40 -1.00 -8.64
N GLY A 70 9.23 0.28 -8.95
CA GLY A 70 9.61 0.87 -10.23
C GLY A 70 8.58 0.76 -11.36
N LYS A 71 7.39 0.21 -11.13
CA LYS A 71 6.31 0.19 -12.15
C LYS A 71 5.54 1.49 -12.19
N ASP A 72 5.37 2.07 -13.37
CA ASP A 72 4.49 3.23 -13.58
C ASP A 72 3.01 2.89 -13.45
N VAL A 73 2.27 3.82 -12.85
CA VAL A 73 0.84 3.74 -12.59
C VAL A 73 0.19 5.05 -13.02
N PHE A 74 -0.80 4.91 -13.90
CA PHE A 74 -1.70 5.98 -14.31
C PHE A 74 -3.04 5.74 -13.63
N ILE A 75 -3.54 6.74 -12.89
CA ILE A 75 -4.76 6.66 -12.07
C ILE A 75 -5.79 7.64 -12.60
#